data_AF-A0AAV5T8J5-F1
#
_entry.id   AF-A0AAV5T8J5-F1
#
_cell.length_a   1.000
_cell.length_b   1.000
_cell.length_c   1.000
_cell.angle_alpha   90.00
_cell.angle_beta   90.00
_cell.angle_gamma   90.00
#
_symmetry.space_group_name_H-M   'P 1'
#
loop_
_entity.id
_entity.type
_entity.pdbx_description
1 polymer ?
#
loop_
_entity_poly.entity_id
_entity_poly.type
_entity_poly.pdbx_seq_one_letter_code
_entity_poly.pdbx_strand_id
1 'polypeptide(L)'
;TKILNLPNDVLRDLMRRMEIKDRLRLRLTCRTFEKLVAETHAGYFDKGSIISYFKRRNFHASHAHNRKTEMLAVNFGDTPFKRDAQSATELTQLRSRLFNGITFAKFELKVADSIPLEFTRNVFENFKIEELRFYVESQTQLYKCETLPSFSYHFYK
;
A
#
# COMPACT_ATOMS: atom_id res chain seq x y z
N THR A 1 26.63 18.93 -2.88
CA THR A 1 25.41 18.36 -2.27
C THR A 1 24.89 19.34 -1.22
N LYS A 2 24.01 20.28 -1.58
CA LYS A 2 23.58 21.39 -0.69
C LYS A 2 22.21 21.18 -0.03
N ILE A 3 21.38 20.29 -0.57
CA ILE A 3 19.99 20.08 -0.11
C ILE A 3 19.92 19.54 1.33
N LEU A 4 20.77 18.58 1.70
CA LEU A 4 20.73 17.97 3.04
C LEU A 4 21.19 18.91 4.17
N ASN A 5 21.74 20.07 3.84
CA ASN A 5 22.14 21.08 4.82
C ASN A 5 21.02 22.12 5.08
N LEU A 6 19.86 21.96 4.46
CA LEU A 6 18.71 22.82 4.71
C LEU A 6 18.15 22.55 6.12
N PRO A 7 17.54 23.56 6.77
CA PRO A 7 16.81 23.37 8.02
C PRO A 7 15.76 22.25 7.91
N ASN A 8 15.56 21.52 9.02
CA ASN A 8 14.70 20.34 9.06
C ASN A 8 13.23 20.64 8.70
N ASP A 9 12.73 21.82 9.08
CA ASP A 9 11.41 22.32 8.74
C ASP A 9 11.26 22.57 7.22
N VAL A 10 12.28 23.13 6.58
CA VAL A 10 12.32 23.31 5.11
C VAL A 10 12.35 21.97 4.39
N LEU A 11 13.17 21.02 4.87
CA LEU A 11 13.20 19.65 4.34
C LEU A 11 11.85 18.97 4.48
N ARG A 12 11.18 19.12 5.63
CA ARG A 12 9.83 18.57 5.87
C ARG A 12 8.79 19.18 4.93
N ASP A 13 8.81 20.49 4.71
CA ASP A 13 7.88 21.13 3.77
C ASP A 13 8.13 20.68 2.33
N LEU A 14 9.39 20.54 1.93
CA LEU A 14 9.76 19.99 0.64
C LEU A 14 9.24 18.56 0.47
N MET A 15 9.45 17.69 1.47
CA MET A 15 8.95 16.30 1.43
C MET A 15 7.43 16.21 1.34
N ARG A 16 6.67 17.16 1.92
CA ARG A 16 5.20 17.22 1.83
C ARG A 16 4.71 17.55 0.42
N ARG A 17 5.47 18.34 -0.33
CA ARG A 17 5.12 18.76 -1.71
C ARG A 17 5.57 17.76 -2.76
N MET A 18 6.48 16.85 -2.41
CA MET A 18 6.98 15.83 -3.33
C MET A 18 5.94 14.74 -3.58
N GLU A 19 5.78 14.36 -4.83
CA GLU A 19 5.01 13.16 -5.18
C GLU A 19 5.64 11.91 -4.57
N ILE A 20 4.79 10.93 -4.24
CA ILE A 20 5.23 9.69 -3.60
C ILE A 20 6.30 8.96 -4.43
N LYS A 21 6.17 8.98 -5.77
CA LYS A 21 7.13 8.37 -6.70
C LYS A 21 8.54 8.97 -6.56
N ASP A 22 8.63 10.27 -6.32
CA ASP A 22 9.91 10.97 -6.21
C ASP A 22 10.50 10.79 -4.81
N ARG A 23 9.66 10.70 -3.77
CA ARG A 23 10.11 10.31 -2.42
C ARG A 23 10.72 8.90 -2.42
N LEU A 24 10.12 7.97 -3.15
CA LEU A 24 10.67 6.62 -3.33
C LEU A 24 12.04 6.64 -4.01
N ARG A 25 12.19 7.42 -5.09
CA ARG A 25 13.47 7.58 -5.79
C ARG A 25 14.52 8.23 -4.89
N LEU A 26 14.13 9.27 -4.16
CA LEU A 26 15.01 9.99 -3.24
C LEU A 26 15.58 9.06 -2.17
N ARG A 27 14.74 8.19 -1.61
CA ARG A 27 15.16 7.16 -0.64
C ARG A 27 16.26 6.25 -1.16
N LEU A 28 16.23 5.87 -2.44
CA LEU A 28 17.24 5.00 -3.04
C LEU A 28 18.60 5.70 -3.27
N THR A 29 18.66 7.01 -3.03
CA THR A 29 19.88 7.80 -3.31
C THR A 29 20.94 7.59 -2.23
N CYS A 30 20.59 7.66 -0.94
CA CYS A 30 21.51 7.41 0.17
C CYS A 30 20.77 7.18 1.50
N ARG A 31 21.49 6.67 2.52
CA ARG A 31 20.93 6.42 3.87
C ARG A 31 20.34 7.66 4.53
N THR A 32 20.91 8.84 4.29
CA THR A 32 20.38 10.10 4.87
C THR A 32 19.03 10.46 4.28
N PHE A 33 18.87 10.33 2.96
CA PHE A 33 17.58 10.53 2.31
C PHE A 33 16.57 9.45 2.68
N GLU A 34 17.01 8.20 2.82
CA GLU A 34 16.16 7.13 3.36
C GLU A 34 15.57 7.51 4.72
N LYS A 35 16.42 7.96 5.65
CA LYS A 35 15.99 8.38 6.98
C LYS A 35 15.04 9.58 6.91
N LEU A 36 15.38 10.59 6.11
CA LEU A 36 14.52 11.76 5.90
C LEU A 36 13.13 11.38 5.36
N VAL A 37 13.07 10.48 4.37
CA VAL A 37 11.79 10.00 3.81
C VAL A 37 10.98 9.23 4.85
N ALA A 38 11.62 8.37 5.64
CA ALA A 38 10.95 7.54 6.65
C ALA A 38 10.43 8.33 7.85
N GLU A 39 11.10 9.42 8.23
CA GLU A 39 10.73 10.28 9.37
C GLU A 39 9.73 11.39 9.02
N THR A 40 9.45 11.60 7.73
CA THR A 40 8.53 12.63 7.27
C THR A 40 7.16 12.06 6.95
N HIS A 41 6.10 12.71 7.49
CA HIS A 41 4.71 12.37 7.20
C HIS A 41 4.52 12.26 5.67
N ALA A 42 4.09 11.09 5.21
CA ALA A 42 4.00 10.80 3.78
C ALA A 42 2.88 11.58 3.08
N GLY A 43 1.95 12.11 3.87
CA GLY A 43 0.96 13.09 3.42
C GLY A 43 -0.46 12.61 3.62
N TYR A 44 -1.38 13.36 3.02
CA TYR A 44 -2.79 13.03 2.93
C TYR A 44 -3.07 12.55 1.50
N PHE A 45 -3.83 11.47 1.37
CA PHE A 45 -4.27 10.94 0.09
C PHE A 45 -5.78 10.83 0.10
N ASP A 46 -6.44 11.34 -0.95
CA ASP A 46 -7.90 11.26 -1.06
C ASP A 46 -8.38 9.81 -1.18
N LYS A 47 -7.56 8.95 -1.79
CA LYS A 47 -7.91 7.54 -2.02
C LYS A 47 -6.72 6.58 -1.92
N GLY A 48 -6.96 5.43 -1.30
CA GLY A 48 -6.08 4.26 -1.33
C GLY A 48 -6.86 2.97 -1.59
N SER A 49 -6.19 1.91 -2.04
CA SER A 49 -6.85 0.61 -2.20
C SER A 49 -5.91 -0.59 -2.08
N ILE A 50 -6.48 -1.74 -1.74
CA ILE A 50 -5.85 -3.07 -1.89
C ILE A 50 -6.75 -3.91 -2.80
N ILE A 51 -6.15 -4.48 -3.85
CA ILE A 51 -6.82 -5.32 -4.81
C ILE A 51 -6.03 -6.61 -5.03
N SER A 52 -6.72 -7.75 -5.07
CA SER A 52 -6.18 -8.99 -5.64
C SER A 52 -6.69 -9.17 -7.06
N TYR A 53 -5.83 -9.62 -7.98
CA TYR A 53 -6.21 -9.98 -9.35
C TYR A 53 -5.31 -11.09 -9.89
N PHE A 54 -5.81 -11.85 -10.86
CA PHE A 54 -5.03 -12.89 -11.53
C PHE A 54 -4.32 -12.31 -12.76
N LYS A 55 -2.99 -12.42 -12.81
CA LYS A 55 -2.22 -12.14 -14.03
C LYS A 55 -1.99 -13.43 -14.79
N ARG A 56 -2.39 -13.46 -16.07
CA ARG A 56 -1.98 -14.54 -16.98
C ARG A 56 -0.52 -14.31 -17.34
N ARG A 57 0.35 -15.30 -17.09
CA ARG A 57 1.70 -15.28 -17.64
C ARG A 57 1.61 -15.75 -19.08
N ASN A 58 1.73 -14.83 -20.03
CA ASN A 58 2.01 -15.19 -21.42
C ASN A 58 3.48 -15.60 -21.50
N PHE A 59 3.81 -16.83 -21.09
CA PHE A 59 5.11 -17.41 -21.42
C PHE A 59 5.06 -17.79 -22.89
N HIS A 60 5.82 -17.08 -23.72
CA HIS A 60 6.03 -17.46 -25.11
C HIS A 60 6.73 -18.83 -25.17
N ALA A 61 6.24 -19.64 -26.12
CA ALA A 61 6.82 -20.85 -26.69
C ALA A 61 6.60 -22.21 -25.98
N SER A 62 5.90 -23.05 -26.74
CA SER A 62 5.87 -24.52 -26.86
C SER A 62 5.25 -25.41 -25.77
N HIS A 63 5.33 -25.14 -24.47
CA HIS A 63 4.64 -26.00 -23.47
C HIS A 63 4.27 -25.24 -22.19
N ALA A 64 3.36 -24.28 -22.29
CA ALA A 64 2.93 -23.50 -21.13
C ALA A 64 1.57 -23.99 -20.61
N HIS A 65 1.59 -24.77 -19.53
CA HIS A 65 0.42 -24.85 -18.66
C HIS A 65 0.01 -23.43 -18.26
N ASN A 66 -1.27 -23.11 -18.48
CA ASN A 66 -1.88 -21.80 -18.29
C ASN A 66 -1.96 -21.46 -16.78
N ARG A 67 -0.81 -21.25 -16.13
CA ARG A 67 -0.73 -20.97 -14.69
C ARG A 67 -1.16 -19.52 -14.48
N LYS A 68 -2.32 -19.34 -13.86
CA LYS A 68 -2.75 -18.05 -13.31
C LYS A 68 -1.93 -17.80 -12.04
N THR A 69 -1.18 -16.70 -11.99
CA THR A 69 -0.54 -16.25 -10.76
C THR A 69 -1.40 -15.17 -10.15
N GLU A 70 -1.75 -15.34 -8.89
CA GLU A 70 -2.44 -14.30 -8.14
C GLU A 70 -1.49 -13.19 -7.74
N MET A 71 -1.93 -11.95 -7.97
CA MET A 71 -1.18 -10.73 -7.74
C MET A 71 -1.92 -9.87 -6.73
N LEU A 72 -1.18 -9.33 -5.78
CA LEU A 72 -1.64 -8.34 -4.84
C LEU A 72 -1.14 -6.96 -5.26
N ALA A 73 -2.03 -5.98 -5.31
CA ALA A 73 -1.65 -4.60 -5.50
C ALA A 73 -2.18 -3.71 -4.39
N VAL A 74 -1.32 -2.81 -3.93
CA VAL A 74 -1.68 -1.71 -3.04
C VAL A 74 -1.51 -0.43 -3.83
N ASN A 75 -2.55 0.40 -3.91
CA ASN A 75 -2.51 1.65 -4.66
C ASN A 75 -2.61 2.84 -3.70
N PHE A 76 -1.73 3.83 -3.85
CA PHE A 76 -1.82 5.13 -3.18
C PHE A 76 -2.10 6.18 -4.25
N GLY A 77 -3.32 6.71 -4.29
CA GLY A 77 -3.81 7.42 -5.48
C GLY A 77 -3.59 6.57 -6.74
N ASP A 78 -2.88 7.13 -7.71
CA ASP A 78 -2.61 6.50 -9.01
C ASP A 78 -1.33 5.66 -9.06
N THR A 79 -0.65 5.43 -7.91
CA THR A 79 0.62 4.70 -7.87
C THR A 79 0.43 3.26 -7.39
N PRO A 80 0.50 2.24 -8.28
CA PRO A 80 0.31 0.85 -7.90
C PRO A 80 1.61 0.18 -7.44
N PHE A 81 1.58 -0.47 -6.28
CA PHE A 81 2.62 -1.36 -5.78
C PHE A 81 2.17 -2.81 -5.96
N LYS A 82 2.82 -3.54 -6.86
CA LYS A 82 2.40 -4.89 -7.28
C LYS A 82 3.42 -5.95 -6.85
N ARG A 83 2.93 -7.01 -6.21
CA ARG A 83 3.69 -8.23 -5.91
C ARG A 83 2.81 -9.45 -6.09
N ASP A 84 3.40 -10.63 -6.22
CA ASP A 84 2.61 -11.85 -6.11
C ASP A 84 2.05 -11.99 -4.68
N ALA A 85 0.95 -12.72 -4.53
CA ALA A 85 0.29 -12.87 -3.23
C ALA A 85 1.16 -13.63 -2.20
N GLN A 86 2.10 -14.47 -2.64
CA GLN A 86 3.03 -15.19 -1.77
C GLN A 86 4.09 -14.25 -1.16
N SER A 87 4.45 -13.18 -1.87
CA SER A 87 5.34 -12.10 -1.41
C SER A 87 4.59 -10.98 -0.67
N ALA A 88 3.39 -11.24 -0.13
CA ALA A 88 2.65 -10.29 0.70
C ALA A 88 3.49 -9.76 1.87
N THR A 89 4.33 -10.63 2.47
CA THR A 89 5.27 -10.27 3.54
C THR A 89 6.33 -9.26 3.09
N GLU A 90 6.84 -9.38 1.86
CA GLU A 90 7.78 -8.41 1.30
C GLU A 90 7.10 -7.06 1.09
N LEU A 91 5.82 -7.05 0.71
CA LEU A 91 5.06 -5.83 0.53
C LEU A 91 4.81 -5.16 1.89
N THR A 92 4.57 -5.93 2.96
CA THR A 92 4.53 -5.45 4.35
C THR A 92 5.88 -4.89 4.81
N GLN A 93 7.00 -5.56 4.51
CA GLN A 93 8.35 -5.09 4.88
C GLN A 93 8.79 -3.86 4.09
N LEU A 94 8.45 -3.79 2.81
CA LEU A 94 8.66 -2.61 1.98
C LEU A 94 7.93 -1.46 2.67
N ARG A 95 6.65 -1.66 2.97
CA ARG A 95 5.76 -0.67 3.55
C ARG A 95 6.14 -0.20 4.96
N SER A 96 6.48 -1.09 5.89
CA SER A 96 6.87 -0.73 7.27
C SER A 96 8.12 0.15 7.31
N ARG A 97 8.90 0.14 6.22
CA ARG A 97 10.07 1.01 6.06
C ARG A 97 9.80 2.23 5.18
N LEU A 98 8.74 2.22 4.38
CA LEU A 98 8.52 3.22 3.33
C LEU A 98 7.95 4.52 3.89
N PHE A 99 6.94 4.48 4.76
CA PHE A 99 6.20 5.70 5.12
C PHE A 99 5.60 5.63 6.52
N ASN A 100 5.96 6.59 7.37
CA ASN A 100 5.21 6.92 8.57
C ASN A 100 4.20 8.04 8.28
N GLY A 101 3.06 8.01 8.99
CA GLY A 101 2.05 9.05 8.89
C GLY A 101 1.52 9.18 7.46
N ILE A 102 0.90 8.12 6.93
CA ILE A 102 0.01 8.28 5.79
C ILE A 102 -1.41 8.41 6.32
N THR A 103 -2.10 9.45 5.87
CA THR A 103 -3.54 9.59 6.09
C THR A 103 -4.29 9.35 4.77
N PHE A 104 -5.34 8.54 4.80
CA PHE A 104 -6.26 8.35 3.69
C PHE A 104 -7.64 8.88 4.06
N ALA A 105 -8.23 9.70 3.18
CA ALA A 105 -9.65 10.05 3.28
C ALA A 105 -10.51 8.80 3.13
N LYS A 106 -10.28 8.06 2.04
CA LYS A 106 -11.01 6.84 1.71
C LYS A 106 -10.04 5.73 1.37
N PHE A 107 -10.25 4.57 1.96
CA PHE A 107 -9.48 3.39 1.64
C PHE A 107 -10.42 2.25 1.24
N GLU A 108 -10.14 1.61 0.11
CA GLU A 108 -10.98 0.54 -0.44
C GLU A 108 -10.26 -0.81 -0.40
N LEU A 109 -10.86 -1.80 0.25
CA LEU A 109 -10.39 -3.18 0.21
C LEU A 109 -11.37 -4.03 -0.59
N LYS A 110 -10.92 -4.56 -1.73
CA LYS A 110 -11.62 -5.68 -2.36
C LYS A 110 -11.18 -6.97 -1.69
N VAL A 111 -12.07 -7.54 -0.88
CA VAL A 111 -11.76 -8.70 -0.06
C VAL A 111 -11.76 -9.92 -0.96
N ALA A 112 -10.65 -10.63 -0.97
CA ALA A 112 -10.52 -11.92 -1.65
C ALA A 112 -10.05 -12.96 -0.64
N ASP A 113 -10.46 -14.21 -0.83
CA ASP A 113 -10.13 -15.28 0.12
C ASP A 113 -8.64 -15.58 0.23
N SER A 114 -7.92 -15.21 -0.82
CA SER A 114 -6.48 -15.27 -0.95
C SER A 114 -5.71 -14.17 -0.23
N ILE A 115 -6.35 -13.07 0.16
CA ILE A 115 -5.67 -11.98 0.88
C ILE A 115 -5.61 -12.39 2.35
N PRO A 116 -4.41 -12.58 2.93
CA PRO A 116 -4.32 -12.90 4.34
C PRO A 116 -4.86 -11.75 5.19
N LEU A 117 -5.66 -12.09 6.19
CA LEU A 117 -6.22 -11.12 7.12
C LEU A 117 -5.10 -10.36 7.86
N GLU A 118 -4.06 -11.08 8.28
CA GLU A 118 -2.89 -10.51 8.96
C GLU A 118 -2.16 -9.49 8.08
N PHE A 119 -2.02 -9.76 6.78
CA PHE A 119 -1.47 -8.80 5.83
C PHE A 119 -2.27 -7.49 5.84
N THR A 120 -3.61 -7.61 5.81
CA THR A 120 -4.51 -6.44 5.81
C THR A 120 -4.39 -5.64 7.11
N ARG A 121 -4.29 -6.32 8.26
CA ARG A 121 -4.06 -5.67 9.57
C ARG A 121 -2.73 -4.94 9.60
N ASN A 122 -1.63 -5.63 9.27
CA ASN A 122 -0.28 -5.06 9.23
C ASN A 122 -0.20 -3.87 8.28
N VAL A 123 -0.99 -3.90 7.20
CA VAL A 123 -1.21 -2.73 6.39
C VAL A 123 -1.87 -1.65 7.25
N PHE A 124 -3.13 -1.79 7.65
CA PHE A 124 -3.88 -0.70 8.29
C PHE A 124 -3.24 -0.12 9.55
N GLU A 125 -2.47 -0.88 10.34
CA GLU A 125 -1.74 -0.39 11.51
C GLU A 125 -0.84 0.81 11.24
N ASN A 126 -0.29 0.90 10.02
CA ASN A 126 0.64 1.97 9.65
C ASN A 126 -0.06 3.20 9.07
N PHE A 127 -1.39 3.18 8.91
CA PHE A 127 -2.18 4.24 8.28
C PHE A 127 -3.20 4.84 9.21
N LYS A 128 -3.40 6.14 9.08
CA LYS A 128 -4.64 6.78 9.50
C LYS A 128 -5.62 6.69 8.34
N ILE A 129 -6.78 6.07 8.56
CA ILE A 129 -7.82 5.92 7.55
C ILE A 129 -9.08 6.55 8.11
N GLU A 130 -9.64 7.53 7.41
CA GLU A 130 -10.85 8.23 7.83
C GLU A 130 -12.11 7.41 7.48
N GLU A 131 -12.17 6.87 6.27
CA GLU A 131 -13.25 5.99 5.80
C GLU A 131 -12.66 4.71 5.20
N LEU A 132 -13.08 3.54 5.70
CA LEU A 132 -12.66 2.23 5.18
C LEU A 132 -13.87 1.51 4.55
N ARG A 133 -13.75 1.19 3.26
CA ARG A 133 -14.78 0.53 2.47
C ARG A 133 -14.38 -0.88 2.11
N PHE A 134 -15.31 -1.80 2.24
CA PHE A 134 -15.11 -3.20 1.90
C PHE A 134 -16.03 -3.59 0.75
N TYR A 135 -15.44 -4.19 -0.28
CA TYR A 135 -16.17 -4.86 -1.34
C TYR A 135 -16.07 -6.36 -1.06
N VAL A 136 -17.19 -6.95 -0.67
CA VAL A 136 -17.30 -8.35 -0.25
C VAL A 136 -18.29 -9.08 -1.17
N GLU A 137 -17.91 -10.27 -1.61
CA GLU A 137 -18.71 -11.11 -2.51
C GLU A 137 -19.35 -12.30 -1.76
N SER A 138 -18.96 -12.53 -0.50
CA SER A 138 -19.48 -13.63 0.32
C SER A 138 -19.63 -13.29 1.80
N GLN A 139 -20.47 -14.03 2.50
CA GLN A 139 -20.66 -13.91 3.94
C GLN A 139 -19.36 -14.20 4.72
N THR A 140 -18.55 -15.13 4.25
CA THR A 140 -17.24 -15.44 4.85
C THR A 140 -16.30 -14.23 4.77
N GLN A 141 -16.31 -13.48 3.66
CA GLN A 141 -15.53 -12.26 3.51
C GLN A 141 -16.02 -11.14 4.41
N LEU A 142 -17.35 -11.02 4.59
CA LEU A 142 -17.93 -10.08 5.55
C LEU A 142 -17.43 -10.35 6.98
N TYR A 143 -17.50 -11.60 7.45
CA TYR A 143 -16.96 -11.98 8.77
C TYR A 143 -15.47 -11.69 8.91
N LYS A 144 -14.66 -11.90 7.86
CA LYS A 144 -13.23 -11.52 7.88
C LYS A 144 -13.06 -10.01 8.15
N CYS A 145 -13.92 -9.16 7.57
CA CYS A 145 -13.83 -7.71 7.73
C CYS A 145 -14.22 -7.24 9.14
N GLU A 146 -15.21 -7.88 9.76
CA GLU A 146 -15.65 -7.57 11.13
C GLU A 146 -14.54 -7.80 12.16
N THR A 147 -13.53 -8.62 11.84
CA THR A 147 -12.36 -8.84 12.71
C THR A 147 -11.24 -7.81 12.53
N LEU A 148 -11.39 -6.85 11.63
CA LEU A 148 -10.43 -5.75 11.46
C LEU A 148 -10.74 -4.63 12.48
N PRO A 149 -9.74 -3.82 12.87
CA PRO A 149 -9.94 -2.75 13.85
C PRO A 149 -11.11 -1.84 13.48
N SER A 150 -11.77 -1.27 14.49
CA SER A 150 -13.01 -0.50 14.38
C SER A 150 -12.88 0.72 13.46
N PHE A 151 -13.22 0.55 12.19
CA PHE A 151 -13.43 1.64 11.24
C PHE A 151 -14.93 1.84 11.02
N SER A 152 -15.34 2.98 10.47
CA SER A 152 -16.70 3.08 9.93
C SER A 152 -16.79 2.21 8.68
N TYR A 153 -17.53 1.10 8.76
CA TYR A 153 -17.64 0.12 7.68
C TYR A 153 -18.77 0.52 6.71
N HIS A 154 -18.45 0.58 5.43
CA HIS A 154 -19.44 0.59 4.36
C HIS A 154 -19.26 -0.67 3.51
N PHE A 155 -20.29 -1.51 3.50
CA PHE A 155 -20.34 -2.74 2.70
C PHE A 155 -21.09 -2.48 1.41
N TYR A 156 -20.44 -2.79 0.29
CA TYR A 156 -21.03 -2.76 -1.04
C TYR A 156 -21.13 -4.19 -1.56
N LYS A 157 -22.35 -4.59 -1.94
CA LYS A 157 -22.62 -5.82 -2.68
C LYS A 157 -22.54 -5.56 -4.17
#